data_AF-X1EQ52-F1
#
_entry.id   AF-X1EQ52-F1
#
_cell.length_a   1.000
_cell.length_b   1.000
_cell.length_c   1.000
_cell.angle_alpha   90.00
_cell.angle_beta   90.00
_cell.angle_gamma   90.00
#
_symmetry.space_group_name_H-M   'P 1'
#
loop_
_entity.id
_entity.type
_entity.pdbx_description
1 polymer ?
#
loop_
_entity_poly.entity_id
_entity_poly.type
_entity_poly.pdbx_seq_one_letter_code
_entity_poly.pdbx_strand_id
1 'polypeptide(L)'
;MISRQRPVFPAFDPADYIELADELASRPEQATKRTAADRAYYAAFLISREQLTAKGYIIPHYGSQDHEDVTETLKRKDLLGTYGNQEFRLRKARNRVTYDIRDLTYSQEQPSLKWMIATAKEIINRVLKIPAYSPEK
;
A
#
# COMPACT_ATOMS: atom_id res chain seq x y z
N MET A 1 -29.07 -29.82 7.89
CA MET A 1 -28.33 -29.23 6.75
C MET A 1 -27.72 -27.92 7.21
N ILE A 2 -26.39 -27.81 7.25
CA ILE A 2 -25.72 -26.53 7.53
C ILE A 2 -25.68 -25.77 6.21
N SER A 3 -26.47 -24.70 6.11
CA SER A 3 -26.37 -23.74 5.02
C SER A 3 -24.96 -23.17 5.03
N ARG A 4 -24.15 -23.49 4.02
CA ARG A 4 -22.86 -22.81 3.81
C ARG A 4 -23.19 -21.38 3.40
N GLN A 5 -23.08 -20.45 4.35
CA GLN A 5 -23.21 -19.02 4.06
C GLN A 5 -22.22 -18.68 2.95
N ARG A 6 -22.70 -18.01 1.90
CA ARG A 6 -21.84 -17.49 0.84
C ARG A 6 -20.94 -16.41 1.43
N PRO A 7 -19.68 -16.30 0.98
CA PRO A 7 -18.83 -15.18 1.34
C PRO A 7 -19.55 -13.86 1.04
N VAL A 8 -19.59 -12.95 2.02
CA VAL A 8 -20.27 -11.65 1.91
C VAL A 8 -19.39 -10.62 1.17
N PHE A 9 -18.12 -10.95 0.91
CA PHE A 9 -17.14 -10.05 0.33
C PHE A 9 -16.71 -10.55 -1.06
N PRO A 10 -17.17 -9.92 -2.14
CA PRO A 10 -16.68 -10.23 -3.49
C PRO A 10 -15.23 -9.76 -3.67
N ALA A 11 -14.65 -10.11 -4.82
CA ALA A 11 -13.37 -9.52 -5.24
C ALA A 11 -13.49 -7.99 -5.29
N PHE A 12 -12.38 -7.31 -4.98
CA PHE A 12 -12.29 -5.86 -4.84
C PHE A 12 -11.09 -5.36 -5.62
N ASP A 13 -11.24 -4.26 -6.36
CA ASP A 13 -10.12 -3.60 -7.03
C ASP A 13 -9.40 -2.70 -6.03
N PRO A 14 -8.13 -2.98 -5.66
CA PRO A 14 -7.42 -2.13 -4.73
C PRO A 14 -7.18 -0.69 -5.24
N ALA A 15 -7.37 -0.41 -6.53
CA ALA A 15 -7.37 0.94 -7.07
C ALA A 15 -8.47 1.82 -6.43
N ASP A 16 -9.64 1.26 -6.11
CA ASP A 16 -10.74 2.00 -5.48
C ASP A 16 -10.34 2.60 -4.12
N TYR A 17 -9.34 2.01 -3.43
CA TYR A 17 -8.82 2.56 -2.19
C TYR A 17 -8.08 3.89 -2.38
N ILE A 18 -7.49 4.17 -3.55
CA ILE A 18 -6.81 5.45 -3.76
C ILE A 18 -7.81 6.59 -3.96
N GLU A 19 -8.91 6.32 -4.67
CA GLU A 19 -10.01 7.27 -4.86
C GLU A 19 -10.68 7.58 -3.51
N LEU A 20 -10.96 6.52 -2.73
CA LEU A 20 -11.48 6.67 -1.38
C LEU A 20 -10.51 7.45 -0.47
N ALA A 21 -9.20 7.24 -0.60
CA ALA A 21 -8.23 7.98 0.19
C ALA A 21 -8.26 9.49 -0.12
N ASP A 22 -8.40 9.89 -1.39
CA ASP A 22 -8.55 11.30 -1.78
C ASP A 22 -9.84 11.90 -1.21
N GLU A 23 -10.97 11.18 -1.33
CA GLU A 23 -12.26 11.62 -0.78
C GLU A 23 -12.16 11.85 0.73
N LEU A 24 -11.64 10.86 1.45
CA LEU A 24 -11.49 10.90 2.91
C LEU A 24 -10.52 12.00 3.37
N ALA A 25 -9.46 12.28 2.59
CA ALA A 25 -8.50 13.32 2.92
C ALA A 25 -9.09 14.74 2.88
N SER A 26 -10.17 14.94 2.11
CA SER A 26 -10.85 16.24 2.01
C SER A 26 -11.67 16.58 3.25
N ARG A 27 -12.04 15.58 4.07
CA ARG A 27 -12.91 15.80 5.23
C ARG A 27 -12.11 16.29 6.45
N PRO A 28 -12.70 17.12 7.33
CA PRO A 28 -11.97 17.73 8.43
C PRO A 28 -11.62 16.76 9.56
N GLU A 29 -12.39 15.67 9.73
CA GLU A 29 -12.30 14.80 10.92
C GLU A 29 -11.01 13.98 10.93
N GLN A 30 -10.41 13.85 12.11
CA GLN A 30 -9.16 13.13 12.30
C GLN A 30 -9.31 11.63 12.00
N ALA A 31 -10.44 11.03 12.36
CA ALA A 31 -10.72 9.62 12.04
C ALA A 31 -10.73 9.39 10.52
N THR A 32 -11.32 10.32 9.77
CA THR A 32 -11.35 10.28 8.30
C THR A 32 -9.93 10.39 7.73
N LYS A 33 -9.12 11.34 8.20
CA LYS A 33 -7.73 11.52 7.76
C LYS A 33 -6.83 10.32 8.06
N ARG A 34 -6.97 9.71 9.24
CA ARG A 34 -6.27 8.47 9.62
C ARG A 34 -6.68 7.31 8.70
N THR A 35 -7.98 7.21 8.41
CA THR A 35 -8.50 6.21 7.46
C THR A 35 -7.98 6.45 6.05
N ALA A 36 -7.89 7.70 5.59
CA ALA A 36 -7.32 8.03 4.28
C ALA A 36 -5.88 7.53 4.13
N ALA A 37 -5.06 7.72 5.17
CA ALA A 37 -3.68 7.21 5.20
C ALA A 37 -3.62 5.67 5.14
N ASP A 38 -4.53 4.98 5.84
CA ASP A 38 -4.65 3.52 5.74
C ASP A 38 -5.00 3.07 4.32
N ARG A 39 -6.01 3.69 3.69
CA ARG A 39 -6.45 3.32 2.34
C ARG A 39 -5.38 3.60 1.30
N ALA A 40 -4.67 4.73 1.39
CA ALA A 40 -3.56 5.04 0.50
C ALA A 40 -2.45 3.98 0.58
N TYR A 41 -2.07 3.56 1.78
CA TYR A 41 -1.09 2.49 1.96
C TYR A 41 -1.58 1.16 1.38
N TYR A 42 -2.81 0.76 1.71
CA TYR A 42 -3.34 -0.51 1.23
C TYR A 42 -3.49 -0.57 -0.29
N ALA A 43 -3.87 0.53 -0.94
CA ALA A 43 -3.88 0.61 -2.41
C ALA A 43 -2.50 0.29 -2.99
N ALA A 44 -1.46 1.00 -2.52
CA ALA A 44 -0.09 0.81 -2.99
C ALA A 44 0.43 -0.61 -2.72
N PHE A 45 0.23 -1.11 -1.51
CA PHE A 45 0.71 -2.45 -1.11
C PHE A 45 0.01 -3.56 -1.89
N LEU A 46 -1.33 -3.56 -1.96
CA LEU A 46 -2.09 -4.62 -2.62
C LEU A 46 -1.80 -4.65 -4.13
N ILE A 47 -1.81 -3.49 -4.80
CA ILE A 47 -1.46 -3.42 -6.22
C ILE A 47 -0.02 -3.90 -6.43
N SER A 48 0.90 -3.51 -5.55
CA SER A 48 2.30 -3.96 -5.66
C SER A 48 2.41 -5.47 -5.55
N ARG A 49 1.73 -6.09 -4.57
CA ARG A 49 1.72 -7.54 -4.41
C ARG A 49 1.17 -8.23 -5.65
N GLU A 50 -0.02 -7.85 -6.10
CA GLU A 50 -0.65 -8.49 -7.27
C GLU A 50 0.20 -8.33 -8.54
N GLN A 51 0.80 -7.16 -8.76
CA GLN A 51 1.68 -6.92 -9.91
C GLN A 51 2.98 -7.74 -9.83
N LEU A 52 3.63 -7.79 -8.66
CA LEU A 52 4.85 -8.57 -8.49
C LEU A 52 4.58 -10.07 -8.60
N THR A 53 3.44 -10.54 -8.10
CA THR A 53 2.99 -11.93 -8.28
C THR A 53 2.73 -12.24 -9.75
N ALA A 54 1.92 -11.42 -10.43
CA ALA A 54 1.58 -11.64 -11.85
C ALA A 54 2.82 -11.62 -12.76
N LYS A 55 3.85 -10.88 -12.38
CA LYS A 55 5.12 -10.76 -13.11
C LYS A 55 6.18 -11.79 -12.67
N GLY A 56 5.86 -12.68 -11.73
CA GLY A 56 6.75 -13.78 -11.31
C GLY A 56 7.90 -13.37 -10.40
N TYR A 57 7.81 -12.21 -9.71
CA TYR A 57 8.84 -11.77 -8.77
C TYR A 57 8.67 -12.35 -7.36
N ILE A 58 7.43 -12.61 -6.94
CA ILE A 58 7.11 -13.15 -5.60
C ILE A 58 5.99 -14.18 -5.69
N ILE A 59 5.93 -15.08 -4.71
CA ILE A 59 4.79 -15.97 -4.46
C ILE A 59 4.04 -15.38 -3.26
N PRO A 60 2.75 -15.01 -3.38
CA PRO A 60 2.02 -14.37 -2.29
C PRO A 60 1.65 -15.38 -1.21
N HIS A 61 1.81 -14.98 0.04
CA HIS A 61 1.40 -15.73 1.23
C HIS A 61 0.00 -15.31 1.71
N TYR A 62 -0.51 -14.17 1.22
CA TYR A 62 -1.78 -13.55 1.67
C TYR A 62 -1.80 -13.29 3.18
N GLY A 63 -0.67 -12.84 3.71
CA GLY A 63 -0.46 -12.59 5.14
C GLY A 63 0.55 -11.48 5.41
N SER A 64 0.97 -11.34 6.67
CA SER A 64 1.89 -10.27 7.06
C SER A 64 3.27 -10.35 6.41
N GLN A 65 3.69 -11.55 6.00
CA GLN A 65 4.96 -11.79 5.31
C GLN A 65 5.04 -11.04 3.97
N ASP A 66 3.91 -10.93 3.25
CA ASP A 66 3.84 -10.24 1.96
C ASP A 66 4.36 -8.80 2.06
N HIS A 67 4.22 -8.14 3.21
CA HIS A 67 4.72 -6.78 3.38
C HIS A 67 6.25 -6.71 3.26
N GLU A 68 6.97 -7.66 3.83
CA GLU A 68 8.42 -7.73 3.72
C GLU A 68 8.82 -8.12 2.30
N ASP A 69 8.19 -9.14 1.73
CA ASP A 69 8.49 -9.63 0.39
C ASP A 69 8.30 -8.54 -0.68
N VAL A 70 7.21 -7.77 -0.60
CA VAL A 70 6.96 -6.62 -1.47
C VAL A 70 8.01 -5.54 -1.25
N THR A 71 8.28 -5.13 0.00
CA THR A 71 9.27 -4.09 0.30
C THR A 71 10.64 -4.46 -0.27
N GLU A 72 11.15 -5.67 0.03
CA GLU A 72 12.49 -6.10 -0.36
C GLU A 72 12.61 -6.28 -1.88
N THR A 73 11.55 -6.78 -2.53
CA THR A 73 11.51 -6.87 -3.99
C THR A 73 11.56 -5.49 -4.63
N LEU A 74 10.75 -4.53 -4.17
CA LEU A 74 10.73 -3.18 -4.73
C LEU A 74 12.04 -2.41 -4.48
N LYS A 75 12.79 -2.73 -3.42
CA LYS A 75 14.11 -2.14 -3.11
C LYS A 75 15.22 -2.55 -4.08
N ARG A 76 15.03 -3.62 -4.85
CA ARG A 76 15.98 -4.03 -5.87
C ARG A 76 16.25 -2.90 -6.87
N LYS A 77 17.53 -2.62 -7.13
CA LYS A 77 17.96 -1.48 -7.97
C LYS A 77 17.48 -1.60 -9.42
N ASP A 78 17.37 -2.83 -9.92
CA ASP A 78 16.87 -3.15 -11.26
C ASP A 78 15.35 -3.03 -11.39
N LEU A 79 14.62 -2.89 -10.28
CA LEU A 79 13.17 -2.67 -10.27
C LEU A 79 12.85 -1.21 -9.97
N LEU A 80 12.66 -0.87 -8.70
CA LEU A 80 12.29 0.50 -8.32
C LEU A 80 13.27 1.16 -7.33
N GLY A 81 14.23 0.42 -6.78
CA GLY A 81 15.28 0.95 -5.91
C GLY A 81 14.74 1.81 -4.76
N THR A 82 14.93 3.12 -4.86
CA THR A 82 14.52 4.09 -3.83
C THR A 82 13.02 4.09 -3.54
N TYR A 83 12.17 3.66 -4.48
CA TYR A 83 10.72 3.56 -4.24
C TYR A 83 10.34 2.39 -3.34
N GLY A 84 11.13 1.31 -3.28
CA GLY A 84 10.96 0.29 -2.23
C GLY A 84 11.18 0.85 -0.82
N ASN A 85 12.12 1.78 -0.67
CA ASN A 85 12.30 2.52 0.59
C ASN A 85 11.11 3.46 0.87
N GLN A 86 10.48 4.01 -0.16
CA GLN A 86 9.29 4.84 0.00
C GLN A 86 8.06 4.02 0.41
N GLU A 87 7.87 2.81 -0.16
CA GLU A 87 6.82 1.88 0.26
C GLU A 87 6.99 1.52 1.74
N PHE A 88 8.21 1.17 2.16
CA PHE A 88 8.50 0.89 3.56
C PHE A 88 8.23 2.10 4.47
N ARG A 89 8.62 3.30 4.04
CA ARG A 89 8.35 4.54 4.78
C ARG A 89 6.85 4.82 4.87
N LEU A 90 6.09 4.55 3.80
CA LEU A 90 4.64 4.67 3.77
C LEU A 90 3.98 3.69 4.74
N ARG A 91 4.42 2.43 4.79
CA ARG A 91 3.98 1.43 5.77
C ARG A 91 4.21 1.90 7.21
N LYS A 92 5.41 2.41 7.52
CA LYS A 92 5.72 2.91 8.86
C LYS A 92 4.86 4.13 9.24
N ALA A 93 4.71 5.07 8.31
CA ALA A 93 3.85 6.24 8.50
C ALA A 93 2.40 5.83 8.74
N ARG A 94 1.88 4.88 7.96
CA ARG A 94 0.56 4.28 8.14
C ARG A 94 0.42 3.68 9.53
N ASN A 95 1.31 2.77 9.94
CA ASN A 95 1.21 2.11 11.24
C ASN A 95 1.19 3.13 12.40
N ARG A 96 1.98 4.21 12.29
CA ARG A 96 1.96 5.28 13.29
C ARG A 96 0.60 5.98 13.35
N VAL A 97 0.04 6.42 12.21
CA VAL A 97 -1.26 7.10 12.23
C VAL A 97 -2.43 6.18 12.57
N THR A 98 -2.30 4.86 12.40
CA THR A 98 -3.33 3.90 12.80
C THR A 98 -3.31 3.68 14.32
N TYR A 99 -2.14 3.48 14.92
CA TYR A 99 -2.03 3.02 16.32
C TYR A 99 -1.68 4.12 17.34
N ASP A 100 -1.03 5.21 16.90
CA ASP A 100 -0.64 6.31 17.81
C ASP A 100 -1.77 7.34 17.93
N ILE A 101 -2.52 7.25 19.03
CA ILE A 101 -3.67 8.13 19.29
C ILE A 101 -3.29 9.55 19.74
N ARG A 102 -2.00 9.83 19.93
CA ARG A 102 -1.52 11.18 20.29
C ARG A 102 -1.67 12.15 19.12
N ASP A 103 -1.49 13.43 19.41
CA ASP A 103 -1.36 14.45 18.37
C ASP A 103 -0.02 14.29 17.64
N LEU A 104 -0.10 14.06 16.33
CA LEU A 104 1.06 13.87 15.45
C LEU A 104 1.38 15.12 14.62
N THR A 105 0.63 16.21 14.78
CA THR A 105 0.72 17.42 13.92
C THR A 105 2.12 18.00 13.83
N TYR A 106 2.91 17.93 14.92
CA TYR A 106 4.26 18.47 14.99
C TYR A 106 5.37 17.39 14.99
N SER A 107 5.01 16.14 14.71
CA SER A 107 5.98 15.05 14.66
C SER A 107 6.83 15.14 13.40
N GLN A 108 8.12 15.44 13.54
CA GLN A 108 9.08 15.52 12.43
C GLN A 108 9.25 14.21 11.65
N GLU A 109 8.92 13.08 12.30
CA GLU A 109 9.04 11.75 11.71
C GLU A 109 7.79 11.34 10.92
N GLN A 110 6.66 12.03 11.10
CA GLN A 110 5.40 11.70 10.45
C GLN A 110 5.26 12.47 9.12
N PRO A 111 5.26 11.78 7.97
CA PRO A 111 4.93 12.43 6.70
C PRO A 111 3.51 12.97 6.70
N SER A 112 3.27 14.04 5.92
CA SER A 112 1.92 14.58 5.73
C SER A 112 1.02 13.61 4.98
N LEU A 113 -0.30 13.69 5.21
CA LEU A 113 -1.28 12.88 4.47
C LEU A 113 -1.17 13.09 2.96
N LYS A 114 -0.90 14.33 2.52
CA LYS A 114 -0.65 14.65 1.10
C LYS A 114 0.55 13.88 0.55
N TRP A 115 1.65 13.79 1.31
CA TRP A 115 2.81 12.99 0.92
C TRP A 115 2.44 11.51 0.82
N MET A 116 1.72 10.97 1.80
CA MET A 116 1.33 9.56 1.82
C MET A 116 0.51 9.16 0.59
N ILE A 117 -0.49 9.97 0.23
CA ILE A 117 -1.34 9.73 -0.95
C ILE A 117 -0.53 9.87 -2.25
N ALA A 118 0.28 10.92 -2.37
CA ALA A 118 1.11 11.13 -3.57
C ALA A 118 2.13 10.00 -3.76
N THR A 119 2.77 9.55 -2.69
CA THR A 119 3.70 8.42 -2.72
C THR A 119 2.99 7.12 -3.08
N ALA A 120 1.80 6.85 -2.55
CA ALA A 120 1.02 5.68 -2.93
C ALA A 120 0.72 5.66 -4.44
N LYS A 121 0.24 6.79 -4.99
CA LYS A 121 -0.03 6.96 -6.43
C LYS A 121 1.23 6.73 -7.28
N GLU A 122 2.36 7.29 -6.85
CA GLU A 122 3.62 7.13 -7.58
C GLU A 122 4.13 5.69 -7.56
N ILE A 123 4.03 4.99 -6.42
CA ILE A 123 4.35 3.57 -6.32
C ILE A 123 3.46 2.77 -7.30
N ILE A 124 2.14 2.95 -7.24
CA ILE A 124 1.18 2.28 -8.13
C ILE A 124 1.56 2.46 -9.60
N ASN A 125 1.77 3.72 -10.02
CA ASN A 125 2.15 4.07 -11.39
C ASN A 125 3.44 3.39 -11.85
N ARG A 126 4.38 3.14 -10.93
CA ARG A 126 5.65 2.49 -11.23
C ARG A 126 5.53 0.98 -11.27
N VAL A 127 4.84 0.36 -10.30
CA VAL A 127 4.76 -1.11 -10.24
C VAL A 127 4.01 -1.66 -11.46
N LEU A 128 2.99 -0.93 -11.94
CA LEU A 128 2.29 -1.26 -13.17
C LEU A 128 3.24 -1.35 -14.39
N LYS A 129 4.33 -0.59 -14.41
CA LYS A 129 5.30 -0.51 -15.53
C LYS A 129 6.50 -1.45 -15.41
N ILE A 130 6.65 -2.18 -14.29
CA ILE A 130 7.73 -3.16 -14.12
C ILE A 130 7.61 -4.25 -15.22
N PRO A 131 8.71 -4.71 -15.85
CA PRO A 131 8.65 -5.81 -16.81
C PRO A 131 8.29 -7.15 -16.15
N ALA A 132 7.92 -8.18 -16.91
CA ALA A 132 7.87 -9.52 -16.36
C ALA A 132 9.28 -9.98 -15.93
N TYR A 133 9.37 -10.80 -14.89
CA TYR A 133 10.63 -11.40 -14.48
C TYR A 133 11.17 -12.27 -15.62
N SER A 134 12.42 -12.02 -16.01
CA SER A 134 13.17 -12.86 -16.95
C SER A 134 14.45 -13.32 -16.25
N PRO A 135 14.67 -14.63 -16.09
CA PRO A 135 15.86 -15.17 -15.44
C PRO A 135 17.14 -15.04 -16.29
N GLU A 136 17.06 -14.54 -17.52
CA GLU A 136 18.16 -14.55 -18.51
C GLU A 136 18.92 -13.21 -18.66
N LYS A 137 19.18 -12.50 -17.57
CA LYS A 137 20.18 -11.41 -17.55
C LYS A 137 21.13 -11.54 -16.36
#